data_AF-A0A2P4Q812-F1
#
_entry.id   AF-A0A2P4Q812-F1
#
_cell.length_a   1.000
_cell.length_b   1.000
_cell.length_c   1.000
_cell.angle_alpha   90.00
_cell.angle_beta   90.00
_cell.angle_gamma   90.00
#
_symmetry.space_group_name_H-M   'P 1'
#
loop_
_entity.id
_entity.type
_entity.pdbx_description
1 polymer ?
#
loop_
_entity_poly.entity_id
_entity_poly.type
_entity_poly.pdbx_seq_one_letter_code
_entity_poly.pdbx_strand_id
1 'polypeptide(L)'
;MEALTTLRMEINRLGFTPDEQVRLRRYFTKNVERIYVVVSFLSDYKTDDEKRGYLKSLISTPALTTLRTEINRPGFTPDERVRLRIYFTKNVEQIDVAVSFLSDYKTDDGKRGYLKSLISTPEQPIVGFSREPTGLQYMYLDNLEQWRK
;
A
#
# COMPACT_ATOMS: atom_id res chain seq x y z
N MET A 1 -9.67 9.36 -29.11
CA MET A 1 -8.55 10.22 -28.68
C MET A 1 -9.00 11.36 -27.76
N GLU A 2 -10.15 11.99 -28.01
CA GLU A 2 -10.64 13.11 -27.20
C GLU A 2 -10.82 12.78 -25.70
N ALA A 3 -11.39 11.63 -25.36
CA ALA A 3 -11.62 11.26 -23.95
C ALA A 3 -10.33 11.22 -23.11
N LEU A 4 -9.24 10.69 -23.66
CA LEU A 4 -7.94 10.67 -22.96
C LEU A 4 -7.40 12.09 -22.74
N THR A 5 -7.52 12.96 -23.73
CA THR A 5 -7.10 14.36 -23.64
C THR A 5 -7.93 15.12 -22.61
N THR A 6 -9.25 14.95 -22.63
CA THR A 6 -10.18 15.51 -21.64
C THR A 6 -9.82 15.05 -20.24
N LEU A 7 -9.65 13.74 -20.03
CA LEU A 7 -9.28 13.20 -18.74
C LEU A 7 -7.94 13.76 -18.23
N ARG A 8 -6.94 13.89 -19.11
CA ARG A 8 -5.64 14.47 -18.74
C ARG A 8 -5.76 15.94 -18.35
N MET A 9 -6.59 16.73 -19.05
CA MET A 9 -6.87 18.12 -18.70
C MET A 9 -7.58 18.23 -17.35
N GLU A 10 -8.60 17.40 -17.12
CA GLU A 10 -9.33 17.35 -15.84
C GLU A 10 -8.40 17.02 -14.67
N ILE A 11 -7.57 15.97 -14.79
CA ILE A 11 -6.59 15.60 -13.75
C ILE A 11 -5.60 16.74 -13.44
N ASN A 12 -5.23 17.54 -14.44
CA ASN A 12 -4.28 18.65 -14.24
C ASN A 12 -4.96 19.90 -13.64
N ARG A 13 -6.20 20.21 -14.03
CA ARG A 13 -6.88 21.45 -13.64
C ARG A 13 -7.60 21.36 -12.30
N LEU A 14 -8.06 20.16 -11.91
CA LEU A 14 -8.92 19.97 -10.74
C LEU A 14 -8.18 20.03 -9.40
N GLY A 15 -6.90 20.39 -9.35
CA GLY A 15 -6.18 20.60 -8.09
C GLY A 15 -5.91 19.33 -7.28
N PHE A 16 -5.70 18.18 -7.95
CA PHE A 16 -5.23 16.97 -7.28
C PHE A 16 -3.79 17.14 -6.79
N THR A 17 -3.47 16.56 -5.63
CA THR A 17 -2.08 16.43 -5.16
C THR A 17 -1.24 15.61 -6.13
N PRO A 18 0.10 15.76 -6.16
CA PRO A 18 0.96 14.98 -7.03
C PRO A 18 0.78 13.46 -6.91
N ASP A 19 0.59 12.94 -5.68
CA ASP A 19 0.33 11.51 -5.43
C ASP A 19 -1.02 11.06 -6.03
N GLU A 20 -2.09 11.84 -5.84
CA GLU A 20 -3.39 11.54 -6.44
C GLU A 20 -3.32 11.53 -7.98
N GLN A 21 -2.59 12.46 -8.59
CA GLN A 21 -2.39 12.47 -10.05
C GLN A 21 -1.66 11.22 -10.53
N VAL A 22 -0.60 10.78 -9.83
CA VAL A 22 0.14 9.56 -10.16
C VAL A 22 -0.78 8.34 -10.06
N ARG A 23 -1.59 8.25 -9.00
CA ARG A 23 -2.54 7.15 -8.82
C ARG A 23 -3.62 7.12 -9.90
N LEU A 24 -4.18 8.28 -10.26
CA LEU A 24 -5.15 8.38 -11.35
C LEU A 24 -4.54 7.94 -12.67
N ARG A 25 -3.35 8.44 -13.01
CA ARG A 25 -2.64 8.02 -14.23
C ARG A 25 -2.41 6.50 -14.24
N ARG A 26 -1.92 5.93 -13.14
CA ARG A 26 -1.69 4.48 -13.01
C ARG A 26 -2.99 3.69 -13.16
N TYR A 27 -4.09 4.15 -12.55
CA TYR A 27 -5.40 3.52 -12.68
C TYR A 27 -5.84 3.47 -14.15
N PHE A 28 -5.78 4.59 -14.87
CA PHE A 28 -6.22 4.63 -16.27
C PHE A 28 -5.26 3.96 -17.25
N THR A 29 -3.95 3.89 -16.96
CA THR A 29 -3.02 3.05 -17.73
C THR A 29 -3.39 1.57 -17.64
N LYS A 30 -3.92 1.12 -16.50
CA LYS A 30 -4.36 -0.27 -16.30
C LYS A 30 -5.80 -0.54 -16.76
N ASN A 31 -6.59 0.51 -16.98
CA ASN A 31 -8.03 0.43 -17.30
C ASN A 31 -8.37 1.36 -18.48
N VAL A 32 -7.61 1.26 -19.57
CA VAL A 32 -7.71 2.17 -20.72
C VAL A 32 -9.10 2.14 -21.34
N GLU A 33 -9.74 0.97 -21.34
CA GLU A 33 -11.10 0.74 -21.84
C GLU A 33 -12.16 1.53 -21.06
N ARG A 34 -11.89 1.88 -19.79
CA ARG A 34 -12.83 2.61 -18.94
C ARG A 34 -12.78 4.13 -19.12
N ILE A 35 -11.76 4.64 -19.82
CA ILE A 35 -11.55 6.09 -19.98
C ILE A 35 -12.77 6.77 -20.60
N TYR A 36 -13.35 6.16 -21.64
CA TYR A 36 -14.52 6.74 -22.32
C TYR A 36 -15.72 6.88 -21.38
N VAL A 37 -16.01 5.82 -20.61
CA VAL A 37 -17.12 5.77 -19.66
C VAL A 37 -16.92 6.76 -18.51
N VAL A 38 -15.70 6.84 -17.97
CA VAL A 38 -15.40 7.80 -16.91
C VAL A 38 -15.55 9.24 -17.39
N VAL A 39 -15.12 9.54 -18.62
CA VAL A 39 -15.25 10.87 -19.21
C VAL A 39 -16.72 11.22 -19.49
N SER A 40 -17.55 10.26 -19.91
CA SER A 40 -18.99 10.52 -20.08
C SER A 40 -19.69 10.83 -18.75
N PHE A 41 -19.30 10.21 -17.64
CA PHE A 41 -19.86 10.55 -16.34
C PHE A 41 -19.28 11.85 -15.76
N LEU A 42 -18.05 12.23 -16.13
CA LEU A 42 -17.46 13.50 -15.69
C LEU A 42 -18.29 14.73 -16.11
N SER A 43 -19.01 14.68 -17.23
CA SER A 43 -19.89 15.78 -17.68
C SER A 43 -21.18 15.92 -16.85
N ASP A 44 -21.55 14.91 -16.08
CA ASP A 44 -22.74 14.94 -15.24
C ASP A 44 -22.52 15.78 -13.97
N TYR A 45 -21.27 15.88 -13.52
CA TYR A 45 -20.85 16.69 -12.36
C TYR A 45 -20.67 18.16 -12.73
N LYS A 46 -21.33 19.06 -12.01
CA LYS A 46 -21.41 20.49 -12.35
C LYS A 46 -20.29 21.32 -11.74
N THR A 47 -19.75 20.87 -10.61
CA THR A 47 -18.69 21.55 -9.88
C THR A 47 -17.37 20.81 -9.98
N ASP A 48 -16.27 21.54 -9.81
CA ASP A 48 -14.93 20.94 -9.76
C ASP A 48 -14.75 20.04 -8.54
N ASP A 49 -15.41 20.35 -7.41
CA ASP A 49 -15.35 19.51 -6.22
C ASP A 49 -16.06 18.16 -6.43
N GLU A 50 -17.20 18.15 -7.12
CA GLU A 50 -17.90 16.91 -7.49
C GLU A 50 -17.07 16.06 -8.47
N LYS A 51 -16.53 16.68 -9.52
CA LYS A 51 -15.63 15.99 -10.48
C LYS A 51 -14.41 15.40 -9.77
N ARG A 52 -13.82 16.18 -8.85
CA ARG A 52 -12.70 15.73 -8.03
C ARG A 52 -13.12 14.56 -7.15
N GLY A 53 -14.26 14.62 -6.48
CA GLY A 53 -14.81 13.55 -5.66
C GLY A 53 -15.01 12.25 -6.44
N TYR A 54 -15.62 12.33 -7.63
CA TYR A 54 -15.81 11.19 -8.51
C TYR A 54 -14.47 10.54 -8.91
N LEU A 55 -13.50 11.32 -9.39
CA LEU A 55 -12.18 10.79 -9.76
C LEU A 55 -11.43 10.22 -8.56
N LYS A 56 -11.50 10.87 -7.38
CA LYS A 56 -10.93 10.30 -6.15
C LYS A 56 -11.54 8.95 -5.80
N SER A 57 -12.83 8.74 -6.05
CA SER A 57 -13.48 7.45 -5.80
C SER A 57 -12.86 6.31 -6.63
N LEU A 58 -12.37 6.59 -7.85
CA LEU A 58 -11.77 5.58 -8.73
C LEU A 58 -10.40 5.08 -8.24
N ILE A 59 -9.70 5.92 -7.49
CA ILE A 59 -8.38 5.59 -6.88
C ILE A 59 -8.48 5.35 -5.36
N SER A 60 -9.67 5.55 -4.79
CA SER A 60 -10.00 5.24 -3.42
C SER A 60 -10.44 3.79 -3.36
N THR A 61 -9.49 2.87 -3.25
CA THR A 61 -9.85 1.49 -2.95
C THR A 61 -10.42 1.41 -1.53
N PRO A 62 -11.47 0.60 -1.28
CA PRO A 62 -11.90 0.26 0.08
C PRO A 62 -10.70 -0.17 0.94
N ALA A 63 -9.74 -0.87 0.32
CA ALA A 63 -8.48 -1.24 0.93
C ALA A 63 -7.66 -0.05 1.44
N LEU A 64 -7.48 1.01 0.65
CA LEU A 64 -6.76 2.20 1.13
C LEU A 64 -7.44 2.85 2.34
N THR A 65 -8.77 2.87 2.36
CA THR A 65 -9.56 3.42 3.47
C THR A 65 -9.45 2.55 4.72
N THR A 66 -9.56 1.22 4.57
CA THR A 66 -9.35 0.25 5.64
C THR A 66 -7.94 0.36 6.20
N LEU A 67 -6.93 0.36 5.33
CA LEU A 67 -5.53 0.48 5.71
C LEU A 67 -5.24 1.79 6.45
N ARG A 68 -5.79 2.92 5.99
CA ARG A 68 -5.66 4.21 6.67
C ARG A 68 -6.32 4.19 8.04
N THR A 69 -7.45 3.52 8.18
CA THR A 69 -8.13 3.34 9.47
C THR A 69 -7.25 2.55 10.43
N GLU A 70 -6.71 1.42 9.97
CA GLU A 70 -5.87 0.55 10.79
C GLU A 70 -4.55 1.23 11.22
N ILE A 71 -3.89 1.99 10.33
CA ILE A 71 -2.65 2.74 10.67
C ILE A 71 -2.91 3.85 11.70
N ASN A 72 -4.09 4.48 11.70
CA ASN A 72 -4.41 5.57 12.63
C ASN A 72 -4.95 5.08 13.98
N ARG A 73 -5.15 3.77 14.17
CA ARG A 73 -5.54 3.22 15.46
C ARG A 73 -4.48 3.49 16.55
N PRO A 74 -4.87 3.50 17.83
CA PRO A 74 -3.93 3.54 18.95
C PRO A 74 -2.93 2.38 18.89
N GLY A 75 -1.73 2.53 19.48
CA GLY A 75 -0.71 1.48 19.57
C GLY A 75 0.39 1.53 18.49
N PHE A 76 0.33 2.50 17.57
CA PHE A 76 1.45 2.89 16.72
C PHE A 76 2.05 4.21 17.23
N THR A 77 3.38 4.30 17.26
CA THR A 77 4.09 5.56 17.45
C THR A 77 3.93 6.46 16.22
N PRO A 78 4.12 7.79 16.34
CA PRO A 78 4.11 8.68 15.18
C PRO A 78 5.11 8.26 14.09
N ASP A 79 6.31 7.78 14.47
CA ASP A 79 7.33 7.31 13.52
C ASP A 79 6.89 6.04 12.78
N GLU A 80 6.33 5.05 13.48
CA GLU A 80 5.79 3.83 12.85
C GLU A 80 4.71 4.17 11.80
N ARG A 81 3.83 5.13 12.10
CA ARG A 81 2.80 5.60 11.15
C ARG A 81 3.42 6.23 9.90
N VAL A 82 4.49 7.00 10.04
CA VAL A 82 5.22 7.60 8.92
C VAL A 82 5.87 6.50 8.07
N ARG A 83 6.56 5.53 8.70
CA ARG A 83 7.19 4.40 8.00
C ARG A 83 6.18 3.55 7.24
N LEU A 84 5.03 3.26 7.84
CA LEU A 84 3.93 2.52 7.17
C LEU A 84 3.41 3.27 5.95
N ARG A 85 3.21 4.58 6.06
CA ARG A 85 2.79 5.40 4.91
C ARG A 85 3.83 5.40 3.80
N ILE A 86 5.11 5.50 4.14
CA ILE A 86 6.21 5.42 3.16
C ILE A 86 6.23 4.04 2.50
N TYR A 87 6.11 2.96 3.28
CA TYR A 87 6.08 1.59 2.78
C TYR A 87 4.98 1.40 1.73
N PHE A 88 3.73 1.74 2.05
CA PHE A 88 2.61 1.55 1.11
C PHE A 88 2.59 2.56 -0.04
N THR A 89 3.25 3.71 0.10
CA THR A 89 3.46 4.63 -1.03
C THR A 89 4.45 4.05 -2.04
N LYS A 90 5.48 3.34 -1.57
CA LYS A 90 6.44 2.63 -2.42
C LYS A 90 5.88 1.34 -3.02
N ASN A 91 4.95 0.70 -2.31
CA ASN A 91 4.39 -0.61 -2.64
C ASN A 91 2.86 -0.55 -2.80
N VAL A 92 2.34 0.37 -3.62
CA VAL A 92 0.88 0.63 -3.71
C VAL A 92 0.10 -0.59 -4.22
N GLU A 93 0.71 -1.46 -5.01
CA GLU A 93 0.14 -2.73 -5.45
C GLU A 93 -0.04 -3.75 -4.33
N GLN A 94 0.66 -3.58 -3.20
CA GLN A 94 0.54 -4.45 -2.02
C GLN A 94 -0.58 -4.02 -1.07
N ILE A 95 -1.28 -2.92 -1.35
CA ILE A 95 -2.32 -2.39 -0.44
C ILE A 95 -3.50 -3.35 -0.34
N ASP A 96 -4.03 -3.82 -1.47
CA ASP A 96 -5.17 -4.75 -1.48
C ASP A 96 -4.79 -6.10 -0.84
N VAL A 97 -3.58 -6.58 -1.10
CA VAL A 97 -3.02 -7.80 -0.49
C VAL A 97 -2.90 -7.65 1.02
N ALA A 98 -2.33 -6.54 1.51
CA ALA A 98 -2.19 -6.29 2.93
C ALA A 98 -3.54 -6.16 3.65
N VAL A 99 -4.55 -5.59 2.99
CA VAL A 99 -5.90 -5.50 3.57
C VAL A 99 -6.59 -6.85 3.61
N SER A 100 -6.38 -7.72 2.61
CA SER A 100 -6.83 -9.11 2.68
C SER A 100 -6.27 -9.80 3.92
N PHE A 101 -4.96 -9.70 4.16
CA PHE A 101 -4.34 -10.29 5.35
C PHE A 101 -4.81 -9.64 6.65
N LEU A 102 -5.05 -8.33 6.68
CA LEU A 102 -5.62 -7.65 7.85
C LEU A 102 -6.98 -8.22 8.28
N SER A 103 -7.75 -8.76 7.33
CA SER A 103 -9.05 -9.38 7.63
C SER A 103 -8.94 -10.74 8.35
N ASP A 104 -7.79 -11.42 8.24
CA ASP A 104 -7.53 -12.69 8.92
C ASP A 104 -7.27 -12.51 10.43
N TYR A 105 -6.89 -11.29 10.86
CA TYR A 105 -6.62 -10.97 12.26
C TYR A 105 -7.88 -10.47 12.97
N LYS A 106 -8.33 -11.24 13.97
CA LYS A 106 -9.54 -10.95 14.76
C LYS A 106 -9.36 -9.86 15.82
N THR A 107 -8.12 -9.53 16.18
CA THR A 107 -7.80 -8.56 17.22
C THR A 107 -7.00 -7.39 16.66
N ASP A 108 -7.20 -6.21 17.27
CA ASP A 108 -6.43 -5.02 16.94
C ASP A 108 -4.93 -5.25 17.17
N ASP A 109 -4.55 -6.03 18.19
CA ASP A 109 -3.17 -6.44 18.43
C ASP A 109 -2.57 -7.27 17.29
N GLY A 110 -3.32 -8.24 16.75
CA GLY A 110 -2.87 -9.06 15.62
C GLY A 110 -2.65 -8.21 14.37
N LYS A 111 -3.62 -7.34 14.06
CA LYS A 111 -3.51 -6.38 12.94
C LYS A 111 -2.31 -5.45 13.09
N ARG A 112 -2.05 -4.96 14.32
CA ARG A 112 -0.87 -4.14 14.63
C ARG A 112 0.42 -4.91 14.44
N GLY A 113 0.50 -6.14 14.94
CA GLY A 113 1.68 -7.01 14.79
C GLY A 113 2.03 -7.23 13.32
N TYR A 114 1.03 -7.54 12.50
CA TYR A 114 1.19 -7.67 11.05
C TYR A 114 1.74 -6.38 10.42
N LEU A 115 1.09 -5.24 10.65
CA LEU A 115 1.54 -3.96 10.07
C LEU A 115 2.96 -3.60 10.51
N LYS A 116 3.31 -3.79 11.78
CA LYS A 116 4.68 -3.56 12.26
C LYS A 116 5.69 -4.43 11.53
N SER A 117 5.35 -5.69 11.26
CA SER A 117 6.24 -6.60 10.52
C SER A 117 6.62 -6.11 9.12
N LEU A 118 5.75 -5.32 8.47
CA LEU A 118 6.00 -4.75 7.14
C LEU A 118 7.06 -3.64 7.14
N ILE A 119 7.27 -2.99 8.29
CA ILE A 119 8.24 -1.90 8.46
C ILE A 119 9.41 -2.27 9.37
N SER A 120 9.39 -3.46 9.95
CA SER A 120 10.54 -4.04 10.63
C SER A 120 11.61 -4.32 9.57
N THR A 121 12.74 -3.64 9.68
CA THR A 121 13.96 -4.10 9.04
C THR A 121 14.25 -5.53 9.53
N PRO A 122 14.68 -6.47 8.66
CA PRO A 122 15.29 -7.69 9.17
C PRO A 122 16.41 -7.23 10.11
N GLU A 123 16.35 -7.65 11.37
CA GLU A 123 17.36 -7.28 12.36
C GLU A 123 18.73 -7.53 11.73
N GLN A 124 19.49 -6.46 11.50
CA GLN A 124 20.91 -6.64 11.25
C GLN A 124 21.45 -7.40 12.47
N PRO A 125 22.24 -8.47 12.28
CA PRO A 125 22.75 -9.24 13.39
C PRO A 125 23.50 -8.29 14.31
N ILE A 126 23.01 -8.16 15.54
CA ILE A 126 23.71 -7.42 16.59
C ILE A 126 25.01 -8.17 16.82
N VAL A 127 26.10 -7.64 16.28
CA VAL A 127 27.45 -8.08 16.62
C VAL A 127 27.59 -7.88 18.13
N GLY A 128 27.65 -8.99 18.86
CA GLY A 128 28.01 -8.99 20.28
C GLY A 128 26.86 -9.22 21.25
N PHE A 129 26.11 -10.30 21.11
CA PHE A 129 25.60 -11.03 22.28
C PHE A 129 25.65 -12.52 22.00
N SER A 130 26.61 -13.21 22.62
CA SER A 130 26.64 -14.66 22.72
C SER A 130 25.37 -15.11 23.43
N ARG A 131 24.36 -15.52 22.65
CA ARG A 131 23.31 -16.41 23.14
C ARG A 131 23.61 -17.79 22.58
N GLU A 132 23.71 -18.75 23.49
CA GLU A 132 23.91 -20.16 23.18
C GLU A 132 22.90 -20.64 22.14
N PRO A 133 23.33 -21.45 21.16
CA PRO A 133 22.47 -21.90 20.08
C PRO A 133 21.40 -22.85 20.61
N THR A 134 20.13 -22.49 20.43
CA THR A 134 19.00 -23.40 20.63
C THR A 134 19.05 -24.51 19.58
N GLY A 135 18.68 -25.73 20.00
CA GLY A 135 18.90 -27.00 19.30
C GLY A 135 18.31 -27.19 17.89
N LEU A 136 17.76 -26.15 17.27
CA LEU A 136 17.32 -26.15 15.87
C LEU A 136 18.41 -25.70 14.90
N GLN A 137 19.50 -25.09 15.39
CA GLN A 137 20.62 -24.64 14.56
C GLN A 137 21.58 -25.78 14.16
N TYR A 138 21.55 -26.92 14.87
CA TYR A 138 22.38 -28.10 14.56
C TYR A 138 21.89 -28.89 13.33
N MET A 139 20.58 -28.91 13.04
CA MET A 139 20.07 -29.66 11.87
C MET A 139 20.45 -29.03 10.52
N TYR A 140 20.80 -27.74 10.49
CA TYR A 140 21.22 -27.05 9.26
C TYR A 140 22.73 -27.11 9.00
N LEU A 141 23.53 -27.45 10.00
CA LEU A 141 24.99 -27.53 9.85
C LEU A 141 25.46 -28.94 9.46
N ASP A 142 24.79 -30.00 9.93
CA ASP A 142 25.14 -31.38 9.54
C ASP A 142 24.89 -31.68 8.05
N ASN A 143 23.95 -30.96 7.41
CA ASN A 143 23.66 -31.13 5.99
C ASN A 143 24.61 -30.37 5.04
N LEU A 144 25.44 -29.46 5.57
CA LEU A 144 26.41 -28.70 4.78
C LEU A 144 27.83 -29.30 4.80
N GLU A 145 28.15 -30.16 5.76
CA GLU A 145 29.43 -30.89 5.77
C GLU A 145 29.45 -32.11 4.83
N GLN A 146 28.29 -32.70 4.49
CA GLN A 146 28.23 -33.83 3.55
C GLN A 146 28.54 -33.50 2.07
N TRP A 147 28.72 -32.21 1.73
CA TRP A 147 29.12 -31.78 0.38
C TRP A 147 30.53 -31.17 0.29
N ARG A 148 31.35 -31.32 1.33
CA ARG A 148 32.80 -31.05 1.26
C ARG A 148 33.62 -32.28 1.67
N LYS A 149 33.80 -33.15 0.66
CA LYS A 149 34.80 -34.23 0.55
C LYS A 149 34.56 -35.51 1.35
#